data_AF-A0A934D1T8-F1
#
_entry.id   AF-A0A934D1T8-F1
#
_cell.length_a   1.000
_cell.length_b   1.000
_cell.length_c   1.000
_cell.angle_alpha   90.00
_cell.angle_beta   90.00
_cell.angle_gamma   90.00
#
_symmetry.space_group_name_H-M   'P 1'
#
loop_
_entity.id
_entity.type
_entity.pdbx_description
1 polymer ?
#
loop_
_entity_poly.entity_id
_entity_poly.type
_entity_poly.pdbx_seq_one_letter_code
_entity_poly.pdbx_strand_id
1 'polypeptide(L)'
;MNPHRFLSASVAAATLLAACGTVSLDETDHDALFVGARVEKRLSGTAVHDGTHLEAEWRMADGETEALDYSIETLALGFGVDRTVGEHGWIGAVGGLAWQGADFDTTPDELEDLNGVGPYFALQAGWLATPWFEPYARAGGSLYFPEFGNELSVEAGARFHAFEHASLFVGWRYASYEFGDFDPNALGVDTLELDTSGLVVMLQLGF
;
A
#
# COMPACT_ATOMS: atom_id res chain seq x y z
N MET A 1 24.62 -2.26 34.52
CA MET A 1 23.40 -3.08 34.29
C MET A 1 22.44 -2.25 33.45
N ASN A 2 21.73 -2.96 32.59
CA ASN A 2 21.21 -2.51 31.30
C ASN A 2 20.11 -1.43 31.31
N PRO A 3 19.89 -0.83 30.12
CA PRO A 3 19.29 0.47 29.87
C PRO A 3 17.89 0.34 29.28
N HIS A 4 17.00 1.27 29.57
CA HIS A 4 15.86 1.56 28.70
C HIS A 4 15.45 3.01 28.96
N ARG A 5 15.38 3.83 27.90
CA ARG A 5 14.12 4.45 27.44
C ARG A 5 14.37 5.46 26.32
N PHE A 6 13.82 5.09 25.17
CA PHE A 6 13.23 5.93 24.12
C PHE A 6 14.12 6.97 23.43
N LEU A 7 14.72 6.54 22.32
CA LEU A 7 14.88 7.40 21.14
C LEU A 7 13.50 7.57 20.48
N SER A 8 12.96 8.77 20.55
CA SER A 8 12.02 9.29 19.56
C SER A 8 12.86 9.90 18.43
N ALA A 9 12.94 9.19 17.30
CA ALA A 9 13.58 9.71 16.10
C ALA A 9 12.59 10.59 15.35
N SER A 10 12.78 11.89 15.46
CA SER A 10 12.23 12.89 14.54
C SER A 10 13.01 12.78 13.24
N VAL A 11 12.37 12.44 12.13
CA VAL A 11 12.92 12.62 10.78
C VAL A 11 12.00 13.59 10.08
N ALA A 12 12.39 14.86 10.13
CA ALA A 12 11.94 15.88 9.20
C ALA A 12 13.04 16.95 9.12
N ALA A 13 13.22 17.45 7.90
CA ALA A 13 14.14 18.48 7.43
C ALA A 13 15.60 18.05 7.17
N ALA A 14 16.21 18.39 6.05
CA ALA A 14 15.75 18.98 4.81
C ALA A 14 16.90 18.85 3.80
N THR A 15 16.53 18.71 2.54
CA THR A 15 17.33 18.92 1.33
C THR A 15 18.18 20.19 1.37
N LEU A 16 19.37 20.16 0.76
CA LEU A 16 19.97 21.25 -0.02
C LEU A 16 21.39 20.88 -0.49
N LEU A 17 21.56 20.57 -1.78
CA LEU A 17 22.29 21.45 -2.72
C LEU A 17 22.40 20.87 -4.14
N ALA A 18 21.70 21.57 -5.05
CA ALA A 18 22.01 21.86 -6.46
C ALA A 18 21.82 20.76 -7.53
N ALA A 19 20.83 20.94 -8.41
CA ALA A 19 21.00 21.62 -9.71
C ALA A 19 19.66 21.67 -10.50
N CYS A 20 19.30 22.85 -11.02
CA CYS A 20 18.08 23.15 -11.80
C CYS A 20 16.76 22.95 -11.04
N GLY A 21 15.91 23.98 -11.02
CA GLY A 21 14.75 24.04 -10.15
C GLY A 21 13.69 23.01 -10.54
N THR A 22 13.65 21.90 -9.81
CA THR A 22 12.52 20.99 -9.81
C THR A 22 11.39 21.65 -9.02
N VAL A 23 10.24 21.84 -9.64
CA VAL A 23 9.02 22.28 -8.95
C VAL A 23 8.36 21.03 -8.39
N SER A 24 7.98 21.02 -7.11
CA SER A 24 7.31 19.88 -6.47
C SER A 24 5.92 20.28 -6.01
N LEU A 25 4.94 19.38 -6.16
CA LEU A 25 3.60 19.49 -5.57
C LEU A 25 3.50 18.49 -4.43
N ASP A 26 3.11 18.97 -3.24
CA ASP A 26 2.99 18.19 -2.01
C ASP A 26 1.54 18.29 -1.53
N GLU A 27 0.83 17.17 -1.56
CA GLU A 27 -0.60 17.09 -1.29
C GLU A 27 -0.89 16.04 -0.21
N THR A 28 -1.93 16.31 0.59
CA THR A 28 -2.36 15.41 1.66
C THR A 28 -3.86 15.22 1.66
N ASP A 29 -4.30 13.96 1.68
CA ASP A 29 -5.70 13.56 1.80
C ASP A 29 -5.91 12.68 3.05
N HIS A 30 -6.92 13.00 3.85
CA HIS A 30 -7.28 12.27 5.06
C HIS A 30 -8.64 11.55 5.00
N ASP A 31 -9.36 11.72 3.89
CA ASP A 31 -10.72 11.19 3.69
C ASP A 31 -10.80 10.21 2.49
N ALA A 32 -9.65 9.74 2.01
CA ALA A 32 -9.55 8.82 0.89
C ALA A 32 -10.28 7.48 1.13
N LEU A 33 -10.80 6.92 0.05
CA LEU A 33 -11.37 5.58 0.05
C LEU A 33 -10.43 4.60 -0.63
N PHE A 34 -10.05 3.56 0.11
CA PHE A 34 -9.32 2.42 -0.43
C PHE A 34 -10.25 1.22 -0.60
N VAL A 35 -10.37 0.74 -1.83
CA VAL A 35 -11.09 -0.50 -2.13
C VAL A 35 -10.17 -1.53 -2.73
N GLY A 36 -10.41 -2.81 -2.47
CA GLY A 36 -9.55 -3.85 -3.03
C GLY A 36 -10.10 -5.26 -2.99
N ALA A 37 -9.38 -6.13 -3.68
CA ALA A 37 -9.57 -7.55 -3.64
C ALA A 37 -8.22 -8.25 -3.57
N ARG A 38 -8.09 -9.25 -2.70
CA ARG A 38 -6.89 -10.08 -2.57
C ARG A 38 -7.26 -11.54 -2.72
N VAL A 39 -6.50 -12.24 -3.54
CA VAL A 39 -6.65 -13.67 -3.77
C VAL A 39 -5.37 -14.35 -3.32
N GLU A 40 -5.51 -15.32 -2.43
CA GLU A 40 -4.41 -16.09 -1.88
C GLU A 40 -4.61 -17.56 -2.18
N LYS A 41 -3.59 -18.21 -2.74
CA LYS A 41 -3.56 -19.66 -2.95
C LYS A 41 -2.47 -20.29 -2.12
N ARG A 42 -2.85 -21.18 -1.20
CA ARG A 42 -1.90 -21.93 -0.38
C ARG A 42 -1.22 -22.99 -1.24
N LEU A 43 0.11 -23.04 -1.16
CA LEU A 43 0.94 -24.03 -1.86
C LEU A 43 1.49 -25.10 -0.92
N SER A 44 1.65 -24.77 0.35
CA SER A 44 2.10 -25.68 1.40
C SER A 44 1.62 -25.19 2.76
N GLY A 45 1.68 -26.07 3.76
CA GLY A 45 1.21 -25.78 5.12
C GLY A 45 0.08 -26.72 5.54
N THR A 46 -0.15 -26.81 6.85
CA THR A 46 -1.24 -27.62 7.43
C THR A 46 -2.16 -26.82 8.35
N ALA A 47 -1.76 -25.59 8.69
CA ALA A 47 -2.51 -24.68 9.55
C ALA A 47 -2.85 -23.39 8.80
N VAL A 48 -3.88 -22.70 9.29
CA VAL A 48 -4.26 -21.36 8.83
C VAL A 48 -3.09 -20.41 9.17
N HIS A 49 -2.53 -19.75 8.15
CA HIS A 49 -1.31 -18.90 8.23
C HIS A 49 0.01 -19.62 8.56
N ASP A 50 0.21 -20.83 8.03
CA ASP A 50 1.52 -21.49 7.99
C ASP A 50 1.85 -21.97 6.57
N GLY A 51 3.10 -21.83 6.16
CA GLY A 51 3.60 -22.31 4.88
C GLY A 51 3.72 -21.22 3.82
N THR A 52 3.61 -21.61 2.56
CA THR A 52 3.87 -20.75 1.40
C THR A 52 2.60 -20.49 0.61
N HIS A 53 2.44 -19.31 0.04
CA HIS A 53 1.29 -18.96 -0.77
C HIS A 53 1.67 -18.14 -2.02
N LEU A 54 0.77 -18.13 -3.00
CA LEU A 54 0.75 -17.13 -4.07
C LEU A 54 -0.32 -16.11 -3.73
N GLU A 55 -0.05 -14.84 -3.97
CA GLU A 55 -0.99 -13.74 -3.76
C GLU A 55 -1.16 -12.94 -5.05
N ALA A 56 -2.39 -12.55 -5.33
CA ALA A 56 -2.73 -11.51 -6.28
C ALA A 56 -3.60 -10.48 -5.56
N GLU A 57 -3.21 -9.21 -5.60
CA GLU A 57 -3.87 -8.12 -4.90
C GLU A 57 -4.17 -7.02 -5.89
N TRP A 58 -5.44 -6.67 -6.02
CA TRP A 58 -5.90 -5.48 -6.72
C TRP A 58 -6.39 -4.46 -5.68
N ARG A 59 -6.02 -3.19 -5.86
CA ARG A 59 -6.42 -2.09 -5.01
C ARG A 59 -6.65 -0.83 -5.82
N MET A 60 -7.54 0.01 -5.32
CA MET A 60 -7.78 1.36 -5.81
C MET A 60 -7.79 2.31 -4.62
N ALA A 61 -7.09 3.43 -4.74
CA ALA A 61 -7.20 4.59 -3.87
C ALA A 61 -7.90 5.69 -4.67
N ASP A 62 -8.99 6.23 -4.12
CA ASP A 62 -9.80 7.27 -4.73
C ASP A 62 -9.99 8.39 -3.72
N GLY A 63 -9.74 9.63 -4.13
CA GLY A 63 -9.76 10.78 -3.23
C GLY A 63 -9.62 12.11 -3.95
N GLU A 64 -9.75 13.18 -3.18
CA GLU A 64 -9.68 14.57 -3.66
C GLU A 64 -8.86 15.40 -2.67
N THR A 65 -8.06 16.32 -3.19
CA THR A 65 -7.31 17.31 -2.39
C THR A 65 -7.80 18.72 -2.73
N GLU A 66 -7.16 19.76 -2.18
CA GLU A 66 -7.48 21.14 -2.60
C GLU A 66 -7.07 21.43 -4.05
N ALA A 67 -6.16 20.63 -4.62
CA ALA A 67 -5.51 20.89 -5.90
C ALA A 67 -5.82 19.87 -7.01
N LEU A 68 -6.14 18.62 -6.67
CA LEU A 68 -6.35 17.55 -7.64
C LEU A 68 -7.33 16.49 -7.14
N ASP A 69 -8.08 15.91 -8.09
CA ASP A 69 -8.82 14.66 -7.89
C ASP A 69 -7.92 13.51 -8.40
N TYR A 70 -7.84 12.40 -7.66
CA TYR A 70 -6.96 11.30 -8.02
C TYR A 70 -7.63 9.92 -7.89
N SER A 71 -7.25 9.04 -8.81
CA SER A 71 -7.57 7.62 -8.77
C SER A 71 -6.31 6.81 -9.07
N ILE A 72 -5.81 6.07 -8.08
CA ILE A 72 -4.61 5.25 -8.19
C ILE A 72 -4.98 3.77 -8.08
N GLU A 73 -4.75 3.03 -9.16
CA GLU A 73 -4.96 1.59 -9.25
C GLU A 73 -3.63 0.85 -9.09
N THR A 74 -3.57 -0.16 -8.23
CA THR A 74 -2.41 -1.05 -8.06
C THR A 74 -2.81 -2.51 -8.22
N LEU A 75 -2.09 -3.23 -9.07
CA LEU A 75 -2.16 -4.69 -9.20
C LEU A 75 -0.82 -5.31 -8.78
N ALA A 76 -0.80 -6.08 -7.70
CA ALA A 76 0.37 -6.80 -7.22
C ALA A 76 0.21 -8.32 -7.38
N LEU A 77 1.28 -8.99 -7.81
CA LEU A 77 1.39 -10.45 -7.89
C LEU A 77 2.64 -10.88 -7.15
N GLY A 78 2.51 -11.81 -6.20
CA GLY A 78 3.61 -12.17 -5.32
C GLY A 78 3.60 -13.60 -4.82
N PHE A 79 4.73 -13.97 -4.24
CA PHE A 79 4.90 -15.18 -3.45
C PHE A 79 5.14 -14.79 -2.00
N GLY A 80 4.45 -15.47 -1.09
CA GLY A 80 4.56 -15.20 0.32
C GLY A 80 4.85 -16.43 1.17
N VAL A 81 5.33 -16.15 2.38
CA VAL A 81 5.60 -17.12 3.42
C VAL A 81 4.96 -16.63 4.70
N ASP A 82 4.13 -17.46 5.31
CA ASP A 82 3.53 -17.19 6.62
C ASP A 82 4.05 -18.18 7.67
N ARG A 83 4.04 -17.72 8.91
CA ARG A 83 4.45 -18.49 10.09
C ARG A 83 3.53 -18.18 11.25
N THR A 84 3.02 -19.23 11.88
CA THR A 84 2.36 -19.13 13.18
C THR A 84 3.36 -18.71 14.26
N VAL A 85 2.96 -17.77 15.12
CA VAL A 85 3.71 -17.26 16.25
C VAL A 85 2.82 -17.34 17.49
N GLY A 86 3.16 -18.25 18.41
CA GLY A 86 2.32 -18.54 19.57
C GLY A 86 1.09 -19.36 19.19
N GLU A 87 0.03 -19.27 20.01
CA GLU A 87 -1.18 -20.09 19.82
C GLU A 87 -2.12 -19.51 18.75
N HIS A 88 -2.14 -18.19 18.59
CA HIS A 88 -3.11 -17.48 17.76
C HIS A 88 -2.48 -16.41 16.86
N GLY A 89 -1.22 -16.06 17.08
CA GLY A 89 -0.54 -15.05 16.27
C GLY A 89 0.04 -15.65 15.00
N TRP A 90 0.25 -14.82 14.00
CA TRP A 90 0.99 -15.18 12.80
C TRP A 90 1.67 -13.95 12.19
N ILE A 91 2.74 -14.21 11.46
CA ILE A 91 3.46 -13.21 10.67
C ILE A 91 3.67 -13.74 9.26
N GLY A 92 3.75 -12.84 8.29
CA GLY A 92 3.96 -13.16 6.89
C GLY A 92 4.78 -12.12 6.17
N ALA A 93 5.44 -12.55 5.11
CA ALA A 93 6.14 -11.69 4.17
C ALA A 93 5.79 -12.09 2.75
N VAL A 94 5.58 -11.11 1.88
CA VAL A 94 5.26 -11.28 0.46
C VAL A 94 6.27 -10.48 -0.36
N GLY A 95 6.74 -11.07 -1.46
CA GLY A 95 7.58 -10.39 -2.44
C GLY A 95 7.10 -10.70 -3.86
N GLY A 96 7.20 -9.74 -4.77
CA GLY A 96 6.63 -9.89 -6.10
C GLY A 96 6.86 -8.71 -7.02
N LEU A 97 5.92 -8.54 -7.95
CA LEU A 97 5.84 -7.41 -8.86
C LEU A 97 4.52 -6.69 -8.66
N ALA A 98 4.54 -5.37 -8.80
CA ALA A 98 3.34 -4.55 -8.87
C ALA A 98 3.33 -3.75 -10.17
N TRP A 99 2.14 -3.59 -10.71
CA TRP A 99 1.79 -2.55 -11.66
C TRP A 99 0.98 -1.47 -10.94
N GLN A 100 1.18 -0.21 -11.30
CA GLN A 100 0.38 0.91 -10.84
C GLN A 100 -0.02 1.77 -12.04
N GLY A 101 -1.28 2.17 -12.06
CA GLY A 101 -1.81 3.22 -12.92
C GLY A 101 -2.34 4.35 -12.06
N ALA A 102 -2.05 5.59 -12.38
CA ALA A 102 -2.60 6.76 -11.71
C ALA A 102 -3.26 7.68 -12.73
N ASP A 103 -4.48 8.10 -12.41
CA ASP A 103 -5.24 9.12 -13.13
C ASP A 103 -5.41 10.33 -12.20
N PHE A 104 -5.10 11.51 -12.72
CA PHE A 104 -5.16 12.77 -12.01
C PHE A 104 -6.04 13.73 -12.81
N ASP A 105 -7.26 14.00 -12.36
CA ASP A 105 -8.12 14.96 -13.04
C ASP A 105 -7.81 16.36 -12.51
N THR A 106 -6.94 17.08 -13.22
CA THR A 106 -6.88 18.53 -13.16
C THR A 106 -7.41 19.07 -14.47
N THR A 107 -8.65 19.55 -14.52
CA THR A 107 -9.17 20.17 -15.75
C THR A 107 -8.25 21.28 -16.30
N PRO A 108 -8.22 21.54 -17.63
CA PRO A 108 -8.43 20.61 -18.74
C PRO A 108 -7.40 20.89 -19.85
N ASP A 109 -6.27 20.20 -19.86
CA ASP A 109 -5.50 19.86 -21.07
C ASP A 109 -4.46 18.82 -20.65
N GLU A 110 -4.93 17.57 -20.62
CA GLU A 110 -4.16 16.32 -20.64
C GLU A 110 -3.25 16.07 -19.42
N LEU A 111 -3.80 15.45 -18.38
CA LEU A 111 -2.98 14.71 -17.43
C LEU A 111 -2.86 13.25 -17.86
N GLU A 112 -1.60 12.81 -17.88
CA GLU A 112 -1.13 11.57 -18.46
C GLU A 112 -1.43 10.39 -17.55
N ASP A 113 -1.90 9.27 -18.13
CA ASP A 113 -1.96 7.98 -17.44
C ASP A 113 -0.54 7.57 -17.00
N LEU A 114 -0.15 7.85 -15.75
CA LEU A 114 1.14 7.44 -15.23
C LEU A 114 1.08 5.95 -14.91
N ASN A 115 1.95 5.19 -15.57
CA ASN A 115 1.95 3.74 -15.49
C ASN A 115 3.34 3.21 -15.13
N GLY A 116 3.41 2.52 -14.00
CA GLY A 116 4.64 1.97 -13.47
C GLY A 116 4.56 0.46 -13.31
N VAL A 117 5.69 -0.23 -13.50
CA VAL A 117 5.87 -1.62 -13.03
C VAL A 117 7.16 -1.71 -12.24
N GLY A 118 7.15 -2.45 -11.14
CA GLY A 118 8.39 -2.83 -10.48
C GLY A 118 8.22 -3.72 -9.26
N PRO A 119 9.26 -3.86 -8.42
CA PRO A 119 9.26 -4.80 -7.31
C PRO A 119 8.27 -4.38 -6.23
N TYR A 120 7.57 -5.37 -5.70
CA TYR A 120 6.62 -5.25 -4.58
C TYR A 120 7.12 -6.04 -3.39
N PHE A 121 6.93 -5.50 -2.19
CA PHE A 121 7.08 -6.23 -0.94
C PHE A 121 5.98 -5.88 0.06
N ALA A 122 5.66 -6.83 0.92
CA ALA A 122 4.82 -6.57 2.07
C ALA A 122 5.20 -7.45 3.27
N LEU A 123 4.98 -6.91 4.46
CA LEU A 123 5.02 -7.60 5.73
C LEU A 123 3.63 -7.52 6.33
N GLN A 124 3.18 -8.64 6.89
CA GLN A 124 1.86 -8.72 7.49
C GLN A 124 1.90 -9.50 8.79
N ALA A 125 0.98 -9.17 9.68
CA ALA A 125 0.79 -9.89 10.92
C ALA A 125 -0.67 -9.85 11.33
N GLY A 126 -1.10 -10.88 12.04
CA GLY A 126 -2.45 -10.97 12.56
C GLY A 126 -2.53 -11.83 13.80
N TRP A 127 -3.72 -11.81 14.40
CA TRP A 127 -4.03 -12.61 15.56
C TRP A 127 -5.43 -13.21 15.41
N LEU A 128 -5.53 -14.53 15.35
CA LEU A 128 -6.82 -15.22 15.29
C LEU A 128 -7.53 -15.15 16.65
N ALA A 129 -8.25 -14.06 16.89
CA ALA A 129 -8.91 -13.80 18.17
C ALA A 129 -10.15 -14.69 18.35
N THR A 130 -10.86 -14.96 17.26
CA THR A 130 -11.93 -15.97 17.20
C THR A 130 -11.94 -16.63 15.82
N PRO A 131 -12.66 -17.75 15.59
CA PRO A 131 -12.73 -18.38 14.27
C PRO A 131 -13.28 -17.50 13.14
N TRP A 132 -13.97 -16.40 13.46
CA TRP A 132 -14.58 -15.49 12.49
C TRP A 132 -13.96 -14.08 12.51
N PHE A 133 -13.01 -13.79 13.41
CA PHE A 133 -12.46 -12.44 13.61
C PHE A 133 -10.96 -12.47 13.89
N GLU A 134 -10.23 -11.66 13.12
CA GLU A 134 -8.78 -11.53 13.19
C GLU A 134 -8.36 -10.06 13.07
N PRO A 135 -7.82 -9.43 14.13
CA PRO A 135 -7.07 -8.19 14.00
C PRO A 135 -5.86 -8.39 13.10
N TYR A 136 -5.61 -7.41 12.23
CA TYR A 136 -4.67 -7.52 11.14
C TYR A 136 -3.94 -6.19 10.90
N ALA A 137 -2.66 -6.28 10.57
CA ALA A 137 -1.89 -5.16 10.04
C ALA A 137 -0.97 -5.63 8.90
N ARG A 138 -0.76 -4.74 7.92
CA ARG A 138 0.19 -4.94 6.83
C ARG A 138 0.91 -3.64 6.54
N ALA A 139 2.19 -3.75 6.24
CA ALA A 139 3.01 -2.68 5.72
C ALA A 139 3.64 -3.16 4.42
N GLY A 140 3.70 -2.32 3.41
CA GLY A 140 4.27 -2.71 2.13
C GLY A 140 4.79 -1.53 1.35
N GLY A 141 5.36 -1.84 0.21
CA GLY A 141 5.78 -0.83 -0.73
C GLY A 141 6.15 -1.41 -2.08
N SER A 142 6.22 -0.50 -3.03
CA SER A 142 6.58 -0.79 -4.40
C SER A 142 7.52 0.28 -4.92
N LEU A 143 8.44 -0.11 -5.79
CA LEU A 143 9.24 0.82 -6.60
C LEU A 143 8.80 0.66 -8.04
N TYR A 144 8.55 1.75 -8.75
CA TYR A 144 8.03 1.73 -10.11
C TYR A 144 9.05 2.28 -11.12
N PHE A 145 9.05 1.73 -12.34
CA PHE A 145 9.83 2.15 -13.50
C PHE A 145 8.88 2.42 -14.67
N PRO A 146 9.17 3.31 -15.64
CA PRO A 146 10.44 4.03 -15.88
C PRO A 146 10.60 5.40 -15.20
N GLU A 147 9.50 6.07 -14.86
CA GLU A 147 9.52 7.22 -13.94
C GLU A 147 9.78 6.69 -12.52
N PHE A 148 10.82 7.17 -11.84
CA PHE A 148 11.19 6.71 -10.49
C PHE A 148 10.13 7.14 -9.46
N GLY A 149 9.05 6.36 -9.37
CA GLY A 149 8.02 6.52 -8.34
C GLY A 149 8.07 5.42 -7.28
N ASN A 150 7.43 5.68 -6.13
CA ASN A 150 7.31 4.72 -5.04
C ASN A 150 5.96 4.80 -4.34
N GLU A 151 5.50 3.63 -3.88
CA GLU A 151 4.42 3.50 -2.91
C GLU A 151 5.04 3.00 -1.59
N LEU A 152 4.72 3.65 -0.48
CA LEU A 152 4.86 3.08 0.87
C LEU A 152 3.51 3.10 1.55
N SER A 153 3.06 1.96 2.09
CA SER A 153 1.75 1.88 2.72
C SER A 153 1.75 1.10 4.03
N VAL A 154 0.85 1.49 4.92
CA VAL A 154 0.54 0.81 6.17
C VAL A 154 -0.98 0.73 6.31
N GLU A 155 -1.49 -0.47 6.58
CA GLU A 155 -2.90 -0.73 6.86
C GLU A 155 -3.05 -1.46 8.20
N ALA A 156 -4.10 -1.11 8.94
CA ALA A 156 -4.45 -1.75 10.19
C ALA A 156 -5.97 -1.84 10.32
N GLY A 157 -6.47 -2.97 10.79
CA GLY A 157 -7.91 -3.20 10.92
C GLY A 157 -8.24 -4.60 11.38
N ALA A 158 -9.35 -5.14 10.88
CA ALA A 158 -9.79 -6.48 11.19
C ALA A 158 -10.33 -7.20 9.95
N ARG A 159 -10.07 -8.50 9.92
CA ARG A 159 -10.66 -9.45 8.97
C ARG A 159 -11.82 -10.18 9.64
N PHE A 160 -12.92 -10.28 8.91
CA PHE A 160 -14.12 -11.01 9.28
C PHE A 160 -14.29 -12.17 8.32
N HIS A 161 -14.15 -13.41 8.82
CA HIS A 161 -14.27 -14.61 8.01
C HIS A 161 -15.76 -14.95 7.90
N ALA A 162 -16.36 -14.62 6.75
CA ALA A 162 -17.78 -14.87 6.49
C ALA A 162 -18.04 -16.29 6.00
N PHE A 163 -17.08 -16.85 5.24
CA PHE A 163 -17.11 -18.20 4.70
C PHE A 163 -15.73 -18.85 4.82
N GLU A 164 -15.65 -20.17 4.63
CA GLU A 164 -14.39 -20.93 4.69
C GLU A 164 -13.30 -20.36 3.76
N HIS A 165 -13.69 -19.77 2.64
CA HIS A 165 -12.79 -19.26 1.61
C HIS A 165 -12.84 -17.74 1.39
N ALA A 166 -13.60 -17.00 2.20
CA ALA A 166 -13.78 -15.56 1.99
C ALA A 166 -13.81 -14.79 3.31
N SER A 167 -13.00 -13.74 3.38
CA SER A 167 -13.00 -12.78 4.47
C SER A 167 -13.15 -11.35 3.96
N LEU A 168 -13.79 -10.52 4.77
CA LEU A 168 -13.88 -9.09 4.57
C LEU A 168 -12.89 -8.41 5.50
N PHE A 169 -11.99 -7.60 4.95
CA PHE A 169 -11.16 -6.70 5.71
C PHE A 169 -11.79 -5.30 5.74
N VAL A 170 -11.84 -4.72 6.94
CA VAL A 170 -12.22 -3.33 7.16
C VAL A 170 -11.20 -2.70 8.10
N GLY A 171 -10.71 -1.51 7.75
CA GLY A 171 -9.70 -0.85 8.55
C GLY A 171 -9.39 0.57 8.10
N TRP A 172 -8.20 1.01 8.46
CA TRP A 172 -7.61 2.26 8.02
C TRP A 172 -6.31 1.97 7.27
N ARG A 173 -6.01 2.81 6.28
CA ARG A 173 -4.77 2.77 5.51
C ARG A 173 -4.17 4.17 5.42
N TYR A 174 -2.85 4.21 5.42
CA TYR A 174 -2.05 5.32 4.91
C TYR A 174 -1.18 4.81 3.77
N ALA A 175 -1.05 5.60 2.72
CA ALA A 175 -0.15 5.38 1.61
C ALA A 175 0.49 6.71 1.19
N SER A 176 1.80 6.67 1.03
CA SER A 176 2.60 7.75 0.46
C SER A 176 2.97 7.35 -0.96
N TYR A 177 2.64 8.20 -1.91
CA TYR A 177 2.94 8.03 -3.33
C TYR A 177 3.90 9.12 -3.78
N GLU A 178 4.92 8.71 -4.51
CA GLU A 178 5.84 9.61 -5.18
C GLU A 178 5.77 9.31 -6.67
N PHE A 179 5.47 10.34 -7.46
CA PHE A 179 5.41 10.28 -8.92
C PHE A 179 6.42 11.29 -9.49
N GLY A 180 7.24 10.86 -10.44
CA GLY A 180 8.21 11.72 -11.12
C GLY A 180 7.88 11.92 -12.59
N ASP A 181 8.53 12.91 -13.21
CA ASP A 181 8.52 13.20 -14.66
C ASP A 181 7.16 13.63 -15.23
N PHE A 182 6.42 14.47 -14.48
CA PHE A 182 5.26 15.16 -15.06
C PHE A 182 5.71 16.14 -16.16
N ASP A 183 4.94 16.24 -17.25
CA ASP A 183 5.21 17.27 -18.28
C ASP A 183 5.14 18.66 -17.63
N PRO A 184 6.24 19.45 -17.65
CA PRO A 184 6.26 20.81 -17.11
C PRO A 184 5.27 21.76 -17.82
N ASN A 185 4.65 21.35 -18.93
CA ASN A 185 3.59 22.11 -19.60
C ASN A 185 2.18 21.80 -19.06
N ALA A 186 1.94 20.64 -18.44
CA ALA A 186 0.63 20.23 -17.91
C ALA A 186 0.43 20.69 -16.46
N LEU A 187 1.43 20.45 -15.59
CA LEU A 187 1.38 20.83 -14.16
C LEU A 187 2.43 21.86 -13.74
N GLY A 188 3.49 22.05 -14.53
CA GLY A 188 4.62 22.91 -14.14
C GLY A 188 5.40 22.38 -12.94
N VAL A 189 5.30 21.08 -12.67
CA VAL A 189 5.84 20.33 -11.52
C VAL A 189 6.64 19.16 -12.09
N ASP A 190 7.80 18.83 -11.51
CA ASP A 190 8.66 17.71 -11.89
C ASP A 190 8.40 16.45 -11.04
N THR A 191 7.83 16.63 -9.84
CA THR A 191 7.52 15.56 -8.87
C THR A 191 6.25 15.84 -8.08
N LEU A 192 5.35 14.86 -7.96
CA LEU A 192 4.19 14.88 -7.07
C LEU A 192 4.43 13.93 -5.90
N GLU A 193 4.36 14.47 -4.68
CA GLU A 193 4.27 13.69 -3.44
C GLU A 193 2.82 13.75 -2.95
N LEU A 194 2.19 12.59 -2.79
CA LEU A 194 0.81 12.45 -2.34
C LEU A 194 0.74 11.54 -1.12
N ASP A 195 0.44 12.12 0.03
CA ASP A 195 0.17 11.42 1.28
C ASP A 195 -1.34 11.23 1.46
N THR A 196 -1.82 10.00 1.32
CA THR A 196 -3.25 9.70 1.43
C THR A 196 -3.54 8.73 2.57
N SER A 197 -4.62 8.97 3.29
CA SER A 197 -5.07 8.11 4.37
C SER A 197 -6.58 8.10 4.48
N GLY A 198 -7.14 6.98 4.95
CA GLY A 198 -8.58 6.86 5.06
C GLY A 198 -9.08 5.43 5.23
N LEU A 199 -10.35 5.22 4.89
CA LEU A 199 -11.04 3.96 5.09
C LEU A 199 -10.58 2.93 4.06
N VAL A 200 -10.28 1.70 4.50
CA VAL A 200 -10.02 0.58 3.60
C VAL A 200 -11.06 -0.52 3.77
N VAL A 201 -11.57 -0.99 2.62
CA VAL A 201 -12.46 -2.14 2.52
C VAL A 201 -11.91 -3.09 1.46
N MET A 202 -11.60 -4.32 1.86
CA MET A 202 -11.01 -5.32 0.96
C MET A 202 -11.67 -6.68 1.11
N LEU A 203 -11.98 -7.32 -0.02
CA LEU A 203 -12.39 -8.72 -0.05
C LEU A 203 -11.15 -9.60 -0.19
N GLN A 204 -10.97 -10.57 0.71
CA GLN A 204 -9.91 -11.56 0.60
C GLN A 204 -10.48 -12.96 0.35
N LEU A 205 -9.95 -13.65 -0.66
CA LEU A 205 -10.31 -15.02 -1.03
C LEU A 205 -9.12 -15.96 -0.81
N GLY A 206 -9.34 -17.10 -0.15
CA GLY A 206 -8.30 -18.08 0.19
C GLY A 206 -8.69 -19.49 -0.22
N PHE A 207 -7.81 -20.18 -0.97
CA PHE A 207 -8.00 -21.58 -1.41
C PHE A 207 -6.73 -22.43 -1.36
#